data_AF-A0A924UGD9-F1
#
_entry.id   AF-A0A924UGD9-F1
#
_cell.length_a   1.000
_cell.length_b   1.000
_cell.length_c   1.000
_cell.angle_alpha   90.00
_cell.angle_beta   90.00
_cell.angle_gamma   90.00
#
_symmetry.space_group_name_H-M   'P 1'
#
loop_
_entity.id
_entity.type
_entity.pdbx_description
1 polymer ?
#
loop_
_entity_poly.entity_id
_entity_poly.type
_entity_poly.pdbx_seq_one_letter_code
_entity_poly.pdbx_strand_id
1 'polypeptide(L)'
;MMFPNAGDACHDGGIRHGFHGEGSVTPWTSWMDRVVLVLTRHFFAVPLTVTRRMWLTGDVLHVAEHVMAEGDCTVVWGQHVTFGANLMAGPVTLATTATRLAACATYDPPANPLLPGTEGNWPHLPGGAGRVDLSIPPDGIAALACLRDLGPEPWAELRRTDGRLAARLSWTADPWPLAWLWIETGGTRNAP
;
A
#
# COMPACT_ATOMS: atom_id res chain seq x y z
N MET A 1 3.20 -6.42 -6.14
CA MET A 1 1.97 -5.90 -6.77
C MET A 1 0.82 -6.70 -6.24
N MET A 2 -0.28 -6.05 -5.87
CA MET A 2 -1.53 -6.72 -5.51
C MET A 2 -2.52 -6.53 -6.67
N PHE A 3 -2.89 -7.63 -7.32
CA PHE A 3 -3.69 -7.61 -8.55
C PHE A 3 -4.22 -9.02 -8.89
N PRO A 4 -5.45 -9.21 -9.38
CA PRO A 4 -6.52 -8.21 -9.57
C PRO A 4 -7.31 -7.94 -8.27
N ASN A 5 -6.78 -8.34 -7.12
CA ASN A 5 -7.35 -8.09 -5.80
C ASN A 5 -6.28 -7.49 -4.88
N ALA A 6 -6.66 -6.59 -3.97
CA ALA A 6 -5.73 -5.97 -3.03
C ALA A 6 -6.00 -6.31 -1.56
N GLY A 7 -7.11 -6.94 -1.20
CA GLY A 7 -7.45 -7.25 0.19
C GLY A 7 -7.67 -8.74 0.45
N ASP A 8 -8.62 -9.03 1.33
CA ASP A 8 -9.09 -10.37 1.64
C ASP A 8 -9.51 -11.16 0.40
N ALA A 9 -9.45 -12.49 0.50
CA ALA A 9 -9.95 -13.35 -0.57
C ALA A 9 -11.45 -13.09 -0.81
N CYS A 10 -11.84 -12.95 -2.07
CA CYS A 10 -13.20 -12.59 -2.47
C CYS A 10 -13.67 -13.39 -3.69
N HIS A 11 -14.93 -13.20 -4.06
CA HIS A 11 -15.49 -13.68 -5.31
C HIS A 11 -16.05 -12.50 -6.10
N ASP A 12 -15.71 -12.41 -7.39
CA ASP A 12 -16.29 -11.46 -8.33
C ASP A 12 -16.60 -12.19 -9.65
N GLY A 13 -17.78 -12.00 -10.22
CA GLY A 13 -18.18 -12.66 -11.48
C GLY A 13 -18.07 -14.20 -11.48
N GLY A 14 -18.17 -14.86 -10.32
CA GLY A 14 -17.99 -16.32 -10.18
C GLY A 14 -16.53 -16.77 -10.11
N ILE A 15 -15.57 -15.85 -10.19
CA ILE A 15 -14.14 -16.10 -10.08
C ILE A 15 -13.70 -15.85 -8.64
N ARG A 16 -12.94 -16.78 -8.07
CA ARG A 16 -12.33 -16.61 -6.76
C ARG A 16 -11.00 -15.89 -6.89
N HIS A 17 -10.83 -14.78 -6.18
CA HIS A 17 -9.55 -14.12 -6.00
C HIS A 17 -8.96 -14.47 -4.63
N GLY A 18 -7.70 -14.89 -4.62
CA GLY A 18 -6.96 -15.08 -3.37
C GLY A 18 -6.65 -13.76 -2.66
N PHE A 19 -6.16 -13.87 -1.43
CA PHE A 19 -5.61 -12.73 -0.68
C PHE A 19 -4.55 -12.01 -1.54
N HIS A 20 -4.72 -10.70 -1.73
CA HIS A 20 -3.84 -9.86 -2.57
C HIS A 20 -3.69 -10.27 -4.05
N GLY A 21 -4.56 -11.16 -4.52
CA GLY A 21 -4.66 -11.54 -5.92
C GLY A 21 -3.46 -12.31 -6.49
N GLU A 22 -3.65 -12.81 -7.70
CA GLU A 22 -2.70 -13.67 -8.42
C GLU A 22 -1.31 -13.03 -8.60
N GLY A 23 -1.26 -11.72 -8.86
CA GLY A 23 -0.02 -10.99 -9.17
C GLY A 23 0.95 -10.90 -7.99
N SER A 24 0.49 -11.19 -6.77
CA SER A 24 1.31 -11.19 -5.55
C SER A 24 2.05 -12.50 -5.31
N VAL A 25 1.57 -13.62 -5.86
CA VAL A 25 2.06 -14.98 -5.53
C VAL A 25 2.57 -15.77 -6.72
N THR A 26 2.23 -15.35 -7.94
CA THR A 26 2.61 -16.07 -9.16
C THR A 26 3.88 -15.50 -9.82
N PRO A 27 4.66 -16.34 -10.51
CA PRO A 27 5.90 -15.92 -11.14
C PRO A 27 5.65 -14.95 -12.31
N TRP A 28 6.61 -14.08 -12.55
CA TRP A 28 6.62 -13.15 -13.68
C TRP A 28 7.69 -13.57 -14.68
N THR A 29 7.39 -13.45 -15.97
CA THR A 29 8.45 -13.51 -16.99
C THR A 29 9.27 -12.24 -16.84
N SER A 30 10.60 -12.35 -16.77
CA SER A 30 11.46 -11.19 -16.58
C SER A 30 12.65 -11.19 -17.51
N TRP A 31 13.06 -9.99 -17.92
CA TRP A 31 14.27 -9.76 -18.70
C TRP A 31 14.79 -8.34 -18.46
N MET A 32 16.05 -8.11 -18.84
CA MET A 32 16.65 -6.78 -18.83
C MET A 32 16.57 -6.14 -20.21
N ASP A 33 16.07 -4.92 -20.28
CA ASP A 33 16.22 -4.01 -21.43
C ASP A 33 17.16 -2.87 -21.02
N ARG A 34 18.45 -3.04 -21.36
CA ARG A 34 19.55 -2.18 -20.89
C ARG A 34 19.60 -2.09 -19.35
N VAL A 35 19.13 -0.98 -18.78
CA VAL A 35 19.11 -0.70 -17.33
C VAL A 35 17.71 -0.81 -16.73
N VAL A 36 16.74 -1.29 -17.51
CA VAL A 36 15.35 -1.46 -17.08
C VAL A 36 15.06 -2.95 -16.88
N LEU A 37 14.62 -3.31 -15.68
CA LEU A 37 14.01 -4.63 -15.43
C LEU A 37 12.58 -4.60 -15.94
N VAL A 38 12.27 -5.48 -16.89
CA VAL A 38 10.91 -5.65 -17.41
C VAL A 38 10.33 -6.95 -16.87
N LEU A 39 9.11 -6.88 -16.35
CA LEU A 39 8.34 -8.03 -15.88
C LEU A 39 7.01 -8.09 -16.62
N THR A 40 6.65 -9.24 -17.17
CA THR A 40 5.35 -9.42 -17.84
C THR A 40 4.62 -10.65 -17.30
N ARG A 41 3.30 -10.53 -17.20
CA ARG A 41 2.41 -11.61 -16.81
C ARG A 41 1.09 -11.51 -17.58
N HIS A 42 0.70 -12.62 -18.20
CA HIS A 42 -0.68 -12.88 -18.59
C HIS A 42 -1.39 -13.54 -17.40
N PHE A 43 -2.54 -13.02 -16.99
CA PHE A 43 -3.27 -13.47 -15.81
C PHE A 43 -4.21 -14.63 -16.15
N PHE A 44 -4.42 -15.53 -15.20
CA PHE A 44 -5.36 -16.64 -15.36
C PHE A 44 -6.76 -16.27 -14.86
N ALA A 45 -6.83 -15.58 -13.73
CA ALA A 45 -8.10 -15.22 -13.09
C ALA A 45 -8.86 -14.11 -13.83
N VAL A 46 -8.20 -13.34 -14.70
CA VAL A 46 -8.78 -12.24 -15.47
C VAL A 46 -8.14 -12.18 -16.86
N PRO A 47 -8.87 -11.82 -17.93
CA PRO A 47 -8.38 -11.84 -19.31
C PRO A 47 -7.53 -10.59 -19.60
N LEU A 48 -6.34 -10.52 -19.02
CA LEU A 48 -5.45 -9.38 -19.22
C LEU A 48 -3.97 -9.73 -19.09
N THR A 49 -3.15 -8.84 -19.62
CA THR A 49 -1.70 -8.86 -19.49
C THR A 49 -1.22 -7.61 -18.75
N VAL A 50 -0.32 -7.78 -17.79
CA VAL A 50 0.39 -6.68 -17.12
C VAL A 50 1.86 -6.70 -17.52
N THR A 51 2.39 -5.53 -17.84
CA THR A 51 3.83 -5.28 -17.99
C THR A 51 4.29 -4.24 -16.99
N ARG A 52 5.32 -4.57 -16.22
CA ARG A 52 5.99 -3.75 -15.23
C ARG A 52 7.38 -3.39 -15.72
N ARG A 53 7.78 -2.13 -15.58
CA ARG A 53 9.13 -1.64 -15.88
C ARG A 53 9.69 -0.97 -14.65
N MET A 54 10.89 -1.37 -14.26
CA MET A 54 11.56 -0.88 -13.06
C MET A 54 12.97 -0.42 -13.41
N TRP A 55 13.35 0.79 -12.99
CA TRP A 55 14.68 1.33 -13.23
C TRP A 55 15.09 2.32 -12.14
N LEU A 56 16.39 2.53 -12.00
CA LEU A 56 16.95 3.46 -11.02
C LEU A 56 17.44 4.74 -11.70
N THR A 57 17.15 5.88 -11.07
CA THR A 57 17.77 7.17 -11.38
C THR A 57 18.33 7.75 -10.08
N GLY A 58 19.65 7.63 -9.87
CA GLY A 58 20.25 8.00 -8.58
C GLY A 58 19.71 7.11 -7.45
N ASP A 59 19.09 7.73 -6.46
CA ASP A 59 18.44 7.08 -5.30
C ASP A 59 16.94 6.81 -5.50
N VAL A 60 16.40 7.10 -6.69
CA VAL A 60 14.98 6.90 -7.00
C VAL A 60 14.76 5.62 -7.79
N LEU A 61 13.92 4.73 -7.25
CA LEU A 61 13.35 3.60 -7.97
C LEU A 61 12.06 4.04 -8.67
N HIS A 62 12.09 4.02 -9.99
CA HIS A 62 10.91 4.23 -10.80
C HIS A 62 10.23 2.89 -11.09
N VAL A 63 8.90 2.89 -11.02
CA VAL A 63 8.06 1.76 -11.40
C VAL A 63 6.98 2.30 -12.33
N ALA A 64 6.94 1.81 -13.55
CA ALA A 64 5.87 2.07 -14.50
C ALA A 64 5.18 0.78 -14.87
N GLU A 65 3.86 0.83 -14.97
CA GLU A 65 3.02 -0.34 -15.16
C GLU A 65 2.03 -0.08 -16.28
N HIS A 66 1.78 -1.10 -17.09
CA HIS A 66 0.83 -1.06 -18.17
C HIS A 66 -0.05 -2.31 -18.10
N VAL A 67 -1.36 -2.10 -18.07
CA VAL A 67 -2.37 -3.16 -18.03
C VAL A 67 -3.10 -3.14 -19.36
N MET A 68 -3.14 -4.28 -20.05
CA MET A 68 -3.85 -4.45 -21.30
C MET A 68 -4.92 -5.53 -21.10
N ALA A 69 -6.18 -5.10 -21.07
CA ALA A 69 -7.31 -6.01 -21.00
C ALA A 69 -7.63 -6.58 -22.40
N GLU A 70 -7.92 -7.88 -22.45
CA GLU A 70 -8.31 -8.61 -23.66
C GLU A 70 -9.83 -8.86 -23.69
N GLY A 71 -10.52 -8.53 -22.60
CA GLY A 71 -11.98 -8.53 -22.45
C GLY A 71 -12.40 -7.76 -21.19
N ASP A 72 -13.72 -7.62 -21.00
CA ASP A 72 -14.27 -6.91 -19.85
C ASP A 72 -13.92 -7.62 -18.53
N CYS A 73 -13.39 -6.88 -17.57
CA CYS A 73 -13.10 -7.38 -16.23
C CYS A 73 -13.06 -6.25 -15.19
N THR A 74 -13.34 -6.60 -13.93
CA THR A 74 -13.17 -5.70 -12.79
C THR A 74 -11.90 -6.09 -12.04
N VAL A 75 -11.10 -5.10 -11.66
CA VAL A 75 -9.86 -5.33 -10.92
C VAL A 75 -9.68 -4.31 -9.81
N VAL A 76 -9.03 -4.74 -8.73
CA VAL A 76 -8.38 -3.86 -7.77
C VAL A 76 -6.88 -3.93 -8.01
N TRP A 77 -6.27 -2.76 -8.18
CA TRP A 77 -4.87 -2.63 -8.54
C TRP A 77 -4.14 -1.82 -7.47
N GLY A 78 -3.20 -2.45 -6.77
CA GLY A 78 -2.44 -1.80 -5.70
C GLY A 78 -0.95 -2.14 -5.70
N GLN A 79 -0.16 -1.19 -5.18
CA GLN A 79 1.22 -1.41 -4.78
C GLN A 79 1.29 -1.59 -3.27
N HIS A 80 2.10 -2.55 -2.81
CA HIS A 80 2.29 -2.83 -1.39
C HIS A 80 3.75 -2.63 -1.02
N VAL A 81 4.13 -1.38 -0.75
CA VAL A 81 5.50 -1.04 -0.34
C VAL A 81 5.56 -1.04 1.18
N THR A 82 6.47 -1.84 1.73
CA THR A 82 6.71 -1.93 3.17
C THR A 82 8.05 -1.30 3.54
N PHE A 83 8.08 -0.61 4.67
CA PHE A 83 9.30 -0.04 5.24
C PHE A 83 9.58 -0.69 6.59
N GLY A 84 10.85 -1.00 6.84
CA GLY A 84 11.30 -1.68 8.05
C GLY A 84 12.79 -1.45 8.31
N ALA A 85 13.38 -2.37 9.07
CA ALA A 85 14.82 -2.42 9.33
C ALA A 85 15.39 -1.05 9.79
N ASN A 86 16.45 -0.57 9.15
CA ASN A 86 17.17 0.65 9.53
C ASN A 86 16.31 1.92 9.55
N LEU A 87 15.25 1.99 8.72
CA LEU A 87 14.34 3.15 8.75
C LEU A 87 13.53 3.18 10.05
N MET A 88 13.10 1.99 10.51
CA MET A 88 12.32 1.81 11.73
C MET A 88 13.19 1.55 12.99
N ALA A 89 14.52 1.72 12.89
CA ALA A 89 15.44 1.54 14.02
C ALA A 89 15.43 2.72 15.02
N GLY A 90 14.50 3.65 14.87
CA GLY A 90 14.28 4.79 15.75
C GLY A 90 12.96 5.48 15.39
N PRO A 91 12.57 6.54 16.13
CA PRO A 91 11.31 7.22 15.88
C PRO A 91 11.23 7.79 14.46
N VAL A 92 10.07 7.65 13.85
CA VAL A 92 9.78 8.14 12.50
C VAL A 92 8.57 9.08 12.52
N THR A 93 8.54 10.01 11.56
CA THR A 93 7.36 10.80 11.24
C THR A 93 6.86 10.46 9.85
N LEU A 94 5.55 10.47 9.68
CA LEU A 94 4.85 10.29 8.41
C LEU A 94 4.27 11.64 7.96
N ALA A 95 4.59 12.04 6.73
CA ALA A 95 3.98 13.17 6.05
C ALA A 95 3.31 12.70 4.75
N THR A 96 2.24 13.35 4.32
CA THR A 96 1.50 13.00 3.10
C THR A 96 0.68 14.18 2.60
N THR A 97 0.21 14.13 1.36
CA THR A 97 -0.80 15.05 0.82
C THR A 97 -2.22 14.74 1.27
N ALA A 98 -2.46 13.58 1.87
CA ALA A 98 -3.79 13.20 2.33
C ALA A 98 -4.33 14.23 3.34
N THR A 99 -5.58 14.62 3.17
CA THR A 99 -6.27 15.51 4.12
C THR A 99 -7.29 14.75 4.98
N ARG A 100 -7.68 13.54 4.54
CA ARG A 100 -8.69 12.70 5.17
C ARG A 100 -8.17 11.31 5.46
N LEU A 101 -8.74 10.72 6.51
CA LEU A 101 -8.44 9.38 7.02
C LEU A 101 -9.73 8.59 7.23
N ALA A 102 -9.67 7.28 7.00
CA ALA A 102 -10.70 6.35 7.44
C ALA A 102 -10.07 5.08 8.01
N ALA A 103 -10.37 4.73 9.26
CA ALA A 103 -9.99 3.44 9.84
C ALA A 103 -10.68 2.31 9.08
N CYS A 104 -9.97 1.19 8.87
CA CYS A 104 -10.59 0.00 8.30
C CYS A 104 -11.69 -0.51 9.25
N ALA A 105 -12.87 -0.80 8.70
CA ALA A 105 -14.02 -1.25 9.50
C ALA A 105 -13.91 -2.71 9.96
N THR A 106 -13.12 -3.52 9.25
CA THR A 106 -13.01 -4.96 9.47
C THR A 106 -11.66 -5.40 10.05
N TYR A 107 -10.70 -4.47 10.19
CA TYR A 107 -9.39 -4.77 10.76
C TYR A 107 -9.35 -4.26 12.21
N ASP A 108 -9.55 -5.18 13.16
CA ASP A 108 -9.58 -4.87 14.60
C ASP A 108 -8.81 -5.90 15.45
N PRO A 109 -7.49 -6.05 15.24
CA PRO A 109 -6.68 -6.87 16.15
C PRO A 109 -6.64 -6.25 17.56
N PRO A 110 -6.33 -7.02 18.62
CA PRO A 110 -6.29 -6.50 20.00
C PRO A 110 -5.34 -5.32 20.21
N ALA A 111 -4.32 -5.17 19.37
CA ALA A 111 -3.36 -4.08 19.40
C ALA A 111 -3.73 -2.90 18.48
N ASN A 112 -4.97 -2.83 17.99
CA ASN A 112 -5.45 -1.70 17.21
C ASN A 112 -5.84 -0.53 18.13
N PRO A 113 -5.18 0.62 18.05
CA PRO A 113 -5.55 1.78 18.86
C PRO A 113 -6.75 2.54 18.26
N LEU A 114 -7.08 2.31 16.98
CA LEU A 114 -8.13 3.02 16.26
C LEU A 114 -9.51 2.43 16.55
N LEU A 115 -10.54 3.27 16.57
CA LEU A 115 -11.92 2.79 16.52
C LEU A 115 -12.27 2.36 15.08
N PRO A 116 -12.61 1.08 14.83
CA PRO A 116 -12.87 0.59 13.47
C PRO A 116 -13.98 1.38 12.76
N GLY A 117 -13.76 1.64 11.46
CA GLY A 117 -14.74 2.32 10.59
C GLY A 117 -14.92 3.82 10.84
N THR A 118 -14.18 4.41 11.78
CA THR A 118 -14.23 5.87 12.01
C THR A 118 -13.50 6.66 10.93
N GLU A 119 -13.95 7.89 10.69
CA GLU A 119 -13.31 8.83 9.77
C GLU A 119 -12.81 10.07 10.50
N GLY A 120 -11.82 10.74 9.92
CA GLY A 120 -11.21 11.93 10.50
C GLY A 120 -10.39 12.73 9.49
N ASN A 121 -9.77 13.79 9.98
CA ASN A 121 -8.83 14.58 9.20
C ASN A 121 -7.42 14.12 9.53
N TRP A 122 -6.57 14.03 8.50
CA TRP A 122 -5.15 13.78 8.70
C TRP A 122 -4.57 14.79 9.72
N PRO A 123 -3.72 14.37 10.69
CA PRO A 123 -3.23 13.01 10.92
C PRO A 123 -4.00 12.20 11.98
N HIS A 124 -5.20 12.63 12.39
CA HIS A 124 -5.86 12.10 13.58
C HIS A 124 -7.09 11.24 13.28
N LEU A 125 -7.22 10.13 14.02
CA LEU A 125 -8.43 9.33 14.09
C LEU A 125 -8.88 9.11 15.54
N PRO A 126 -10.18 8.87 15.78
CA PRO A 126 -10.68 8.37 17.06
C PRO A 126 -10.06 7.01 17.41
N GLY A 127 -9.72 6.83 18.68
CA GLY A 127 -9.21 5.59 19.26
C GLY A 127 -9.85 5.30 20.62
N GLY A 128 -9.67 4.07 21.11
CA GLY A 128 -10.31 3.62 22.36
C GLY A 128 -9.88 4.43 23.60
N ALA A 129 -8.66 4.97 23.60
CA ALA A 129 -8.10 5.79 24.67
C ALA A 129 -8.09 7.30 24.36
N GLY A 130 -8.71 7.73 23.27
CA GLY A 130 -8.68 9.11 22.79
C GLY A 130 -8.23 9.23 21.33
N ARG A 131 -7.83 10.43 20.92
CA ARG A 131 -7.35 10.65 19.54
C ARG A 131 -5.97 10.03 19.34
N VAL A 132 -5.80 9.31 18.22
CA VAL A 132 -4.54 8.72 17.79
C VAL A 132 -3.97 9.59 16.67
N ASP A 133 -2.71 10.00 16.80
CA ASP A 133 -1.95 10.72 15.77
C ASP A 133 -1.16 9.72 14.94
N LEU A 134 -1.51 9.58 13.66
CA LEU A 134 -0.84 8.68 12.71
C LEU A 134 0.37 9.31 12.00
N SER A 135 0.65 10.60 12.23
CA SER A 135 1.89 11.24 11.74
C SER A 135 3.11 10.82 12.55
N ILE A 136 2.90 10.23 13.73
CA ILE A 136 3.94 9.67 14.58
C ILE A 136 3.49 8.25 14.95
N PRO A 137 3.78 7.24 14.11
CA PRO A 137 3.31 5.88 14.33
C PRO A 137 3.66 5.37 15.73
N PRO A 138 2.67 4.98 16.55
CA PRO A 138 2.93 4.40 17.87
C PRO A 138 3.71 3.08 17.78
N ASP A 139 4.44 2.72 18.83
CA ASP A 139 5.05 1.40 18.98
C ASP A 139 4.03 0.36 19.48
N GLY A 140 4.23 -0.89 19.11
CA GLY A 140 3.45 -2.03 19.63
C GLY A 140 2.02 -2.11 19.12
N ILE A 141 1.70 -1.47 17.98
CA ILE A 141 0.35 -1.47 17.42
C ILE A 141 0.24 -2.23 16.11
N ALA A 142 -0.99 -2.61 15.80
CA ALA A 142 -1.41 -3.15 14.50
C ALA A 142 -2.64 -2.35 14.04
N ALA A 143 -2.50 -1.51 13.03
CA ALA A 143 -3.57 -0.61 12.58
C ALA A 143 -3.62 -0.50 11.05
N LEU A 144 -4.83 -0.41 10.49
CA LEU A 144 -5.05 -0.18 9.06
C LEU A 144 -5.99 1.01 8.87
N ALA A 145 -5.54 2.01 8.11
CA ALA A 145 -6.32 3.15 7.71
C ALA A 145 -6.16 3.46 6.22
N CYS A 146 -7.14 4.14 5.64
CA CYS A 146 -7.10 4.63 4.26
C CYS A 146 -6.82 6.14 4.27
N LEU A 147 -5.75 6.54 3.59
CA LEU A 147 -5.40 7.90 3.24
C LEU A 147 -6.26 8.33 2.04
N ARG A 148 -6.99 9.44 2.18
CA ARG A 148 -7.90 9.97 1.15
C ARG A 148 -7.63 11.43 0.86
N ASP A 149 -8.20 11.91 -0.24
CA ASP A 149 -8.11 13.30 -0.67
C ASP A 149 -6.66 13.77 -0.81
N LEU A 150 -5.86 12.97 -1.52
CA LEU A 150 -4.42 13.17 -1.73
C LEU A 150 -4.08 14.22 -2.80
N GLY A 151 -5.08 14.72 -3.54
CA GLY A 151 -4.88 15.65 -4.65
C GLY A 151 -4.30 14.99 -5.92
N PRO A 152 -3.95 15.80 -6.94
CA PRO A 152 -3.52 15.29 -8.25
C PRO A 152 -2.08 14.73 -8.26
N GLU A 153 -1.24 15.13 -7.31
CA GLU A 153 0.17 14.72 -7.19
C GLU A 153 0.40 14.04 -5.83
N PRO A 154 -0.16 12.84 -5.63
CA PRO A 154 -0.17 12.19 -4.34
C PRO A 154 1.22 11.73 -3.91
N TRP A 155 1.54 11.94 -2.64
CA TRP A 155 2.77 11.41 -2.05
C TRP A 155 2.61 11.09 -0.56
N ALA A 156 3.50 10.21 -0.07
CA ALA A 156 3.71 9.93 1.34
C ALA A 156 5.21 9.78 1.62
N GLU A 157 5.67 10.25 2.76
CA GLU A 157 7.07 10.20 3.18
C GLU A 157 7.17 9.73 4.62
N LEU A 158 8.02 8.73 4.86
CA LEU A 158 8.42 8.31 6.19
C LEU A 158 9.85 8.78 6.44
N ARG A 159 10.08 9.49 7.54
CA ARG A 159 11.38 10.10 7.86
C ARG A 159 11.78 9.79 9.27
N ARG A 160 13.04 9.37 9.47
CA ARG A 160 13.60 9.20 10.81
C ARG A 160 13.87 10.55 11.44
N THR A 161 13.54 10.72 12.72
CA THR A 161 13.63 12.00 13.42
C THR A 161 15.06 12.51 13.61
N ASP A 162 16.05 11.62 13.51
CA ASP A 162 17.47 11.98 13.50
C ASP A 162 17.95 12.56 12.16
N GLY A 163 17.07 12.63 11.15
CA GLY A 163 17.33 13.20 9.83
C GLY A 163 18.20 12.35 8.92
N ARG A 164 18.61 11.14 9.32
CA ARG A 164 19.59 10.34 8.58
C ARG A 164 18.99 9.49 7.46
N LEU A 165 17.72 9.11 7.56
CA LEU A 165 17.03 8.29 6.57
C LEU A 165 15.61 8.79 6.34
N ALA A 166 15.19 8.78 5.08
CA ALA A 166 13.81 9.00 4.67
C ALA A 166 13.49 8.15 3.45
N ALA A 167 12.23 7.78 3.28
CA ALA A 167 11.72 7.15 2.09
C ALA A 167 10.44 7.86 1.66
N ARG A 168 10.37 8.25 0.38
CA ARG A 168 9.22 8.91 -0.19
C ARG A 168 8.64 8.09 -1.32
N LEU A 169 7.31 7.98 -1.32
CA LEU A 169 6.51 7.44 -2.40
C LEU A 169 5.73 8.57 -3.05
N SER A 170 5.78 8.65 -4.36
CA SER A 170 4.92 9.52 -5.18
C SER A 170 4.34 8.68 -6.31
N TRP A 171 3.08 8.92 -6.66
CA TRP A 171 2.39 8.12 -7.67
C TRP A 171 1.41 8.97 -8.48
N THR A 172 0.79 8.37 -9.50
CA THR A 172 -0.27 9.01 -10.28
C THR A 172 -1.62 8.81 -9.58
N ALA A 173 -2.41 9.88 -9.40
CA ALA A 173 -3.71 9.80 -8.74
C ALA A 173 -4.75 8.95 -9.50
N ASP A 174 -4.64 8.84 -10.82
CA ASP A 174 -5.45 7.96 -11.65
C ASP A 174 -4.54 6.88 -12.26
N PRO A 175 -4.71 5.59 -11.95
CA PRO A 175 -5.87 4.95 -11.31
C PRO A 175 -5.77 4.74 -9.78
N TRP A 176 -4.83 5.39 -9.08
CA TRP A 176 -4.61 5.19 -7.63
C TRP A 176 -4.98 6.42 -6.78
N PRO A 177 -6.29 6.69 -6.57
CA PRO A 177 -6.74 7.91 -5.89
C PRO A 177 -6.60 7.86 -4.36
N LEU A 178 -6.23 6.71 -3.81
CA LEU A 178 -6.24 6.37 -2.39
C LEU A 178 -4.95 5.62 -2.05
N ALA A 179 -4.54 5.66 -0.78
CA ALA A 179 -3.47 4.81 -0.28
C ALA A 179 -3.86 4.14 1.04
N TRP A 180 -3.41 2.91 1.27
CA TRP A 180 -3.57 2.26 2.57
C TRP A 180 -2.34 2.49 3.42
N LEU A 181 -2.56 2.96 4.65
CA LEU A 181 -1.58 3.05 5.71
C LEU A 181 -1.76 1.86 6.64
N TRP A 182 -0.90 0.86 6.48
CA TRP A 182 -0.80 -0.27 7.39
C TRP A 182 0.39 -0.07 8.33
N ILE A 183 0.13 -0.01 9.63
CA ILE A 183 1.14 0.11 10.67
C ILE A 183 1.18 -1.21 11.43
N GLU A 184 2.34 -1.86 11.38
CA GLU A 184 2.67 -3.02 12.20
C GLU A 184 4.01 -2.75 12.90
N THR A 185 3.93 -2.33 14.16
CA THR A 185 5.09 -1.96 15.00
C THR A 185 5.24 -2.90 16.19
N GLY A 186 4.86 -4.18 16.01
CA GLY A 186 4.91 -5.23 17.04
C GLY A 186 3.56 -5.49 17.71
N GLY A 187 2.45 -5.04 17.12
CA GLY A 187 1.09 -5.31 17.58
C GLY A 187 0.62 -6.73 17.27
N THR A 188 1.17 -7.37 16.24
CA THR A 188 0.82 -8.75 15.87
C THR A 188 1.95 -9.71 16.25
N ARG A 189 1.65 -10.77 17.02
CA ARG A 189 2.66 -11.74 17.48
C ARG A 189 2.93 -12.88 16.50
N ASN A 190 2.00 -13.11 15.57
CA ASN A 190 2.11 -14.13 14.52
C ASN A 190 2.26 -13.44 13.16
N ALA A 191 2.79 -14.15 12.18
CA ALA A 191 2.67 -13.71 10.80
C ALA A 191 1.17 -13.60 10.43
N PRO A 192 0.78 -12.60 9.63
CA PRO A 192 -0.58 -12.50 9.09
C PRO A 192 -0.94 -13.73 8.25
#